data_AF-M7MQF9-F1
#
_entry.id   AF-M7MQF9-F1
#
_cell.length_a   1.000
_cell.length_b   1.000
_cell.length_c   1.000
_cell.angle_alpha   90.00
_cell.angle_beta   90.00
_cell.angle_gamma   90.00
#
_symmetry.space_group_name_H-M   'P 1'
#
loop_
_entity.id
_entity.type
_entity.pdbx_description
1 polymer ?
#
loop_
_entity_poly.entity_id
_entity_poly.type
_entity_poly.pdbx_seq_one_letter_code
_entity_poly.pdbx_strand_id
1 'polypeptide(L)'
;MAIRGSYAKGIAKRAEILDVALEVFATEGYRGTSLRKVASLCNLSLAGVMHYFESKEDLLVQILRRRDDANTIAGTTEEQEDAFAAALGRGPSEPGLVALYVTMAAAAANPEHPAAAYFQERNAKLMELSVDSYYKDKHQPGAEELDYFRAMARVILAAADGLQLRWLVDPSVDVAGDIKLLTKATRESMSLKLKQWAPASE
;
A
#
# COMPACT_ATOMS: atom_id res chain seq x y z
N MET A 1 -39.83 -7.57 -5.19
CA MET A 1 -38.74 -8.45 -4.68
C MET A 1 -37.58 -8.52 -5.69
N ALA A 2 -36.96 -7.37 -6.05
CA ALA A 2 -35.93 -7.26 -7.10
C ALA A 2 -34.59 -6.63 -6.62
N ILE A 3 -34.48 -6.35 -5.32
CA ILE A 3 -33.40 -5.51 -4.75
C ILE A 3 -32.06 -6.27 -4.66
N ARG A 4 -32.09 -7.57 -4.33
CA ARG A 4 -30.87 -8.40 -4.23
C ARG A 4 -30.12 -8.56 -5.56
N GLY A 5 -30.83 -8.68 -6.68
CA GLY A 5 -30.21 -8.85 -8.00
C GLY A 5 -29.56 -7.57 -8.54
N SER A 6 -30.16 -6.41 -8.27
CA SER A 6 -29.62 -5.11 -8.67
C SER A 6 -28.32 -4.79 -7.91
N TYR A 7 -28.29 -5.08 -6.60
CA TYR A 7 -27.12 -4.87 -5.76
C TYR A 7 -25.92 -5.73 -6.18
N ALA A 8 -26.15 -7.02 -6.46
CA ALA A 8 -25.11 -7.93 -6.95
C ALA A 8 -24.52 -7.48 -8.31
N LYS A 9 -25.36 -7.01 -9.24
CA LYS A 9 -24.91 -6.44 -10.52
C LYS A 9 -24.11 -5.15 -10.34
N GLY A 10 -24.53 -4.29 -9.41
CA GLY A 10 -23.81 -3.07 -9.07
C GLY A 10 -22.42 -3.34 -8.50
N ILE A 11 -22.30 -4.29 -7.57
CA ILE A 11 -21.02 -4.72 -7.00
C ILE A 11 -20.09 -5.28 -8.09
N ALA A 12 -20.60 -6.20 -8.93
CA ALA A 12 -19.82 -6.80 -9.99
C ALA A 12 -19.28 -5.75 -10.98
N LYS A 13 -20.13 -4.78 -11.38
CA LYS A 13 -19.71 -3.70 -12.27
C LYS A 13 -18.70 -2.77 -11.61
N ARG A 14 -18.86 -2.46 -10.31
CA ARG A 14 -17.88 -1.65 -9.57
C ARG A 14 -16.51 -2.35 -9.51
N ALA A 15 -16.50 -3.67 -9.28
CA ALA A 15 -15.26 -4.46 -9.28
C ALA A 15 -14.60 -4.46 -10.67
N GLU A 16 -15.37 -4.68 -11.74
CA GLU A 16 -14.88 -4.60 -13.13
C GLU A 16 -14.26 -3.24 -13.44
N ILE A 17 -14.89 -2.14 -13.01
CA ILE A 17 -14.32 -0.80 -13.20
C ILE A 17 -12.97 -0.67 -12.51
N LEU A 18 -12.83 -1.17 -11.28
CA LEU A 18 -11.57 -1.10 -10.53
C LEU A 18 -10.48 -1.96 -11.15
N ASP A 19 -10.81 -3.15 -11.67
CA ASP A 19 -9.86 -4.03 -12.35
C ASP A 19 -9.32 -3.37 -13.62
N VAL A 20 -10.21 -2.87 -14.47
CA VAL A 20 -9.84 -2.12 -15.68
C VAL A 20 -9.04 -0.87 -15.34
N ALA A 21 -9.44 -0.14 -14.29
CA ALA A 21 -8.72 1.05 -13.87
C ALA A 21 -7.32 0.73 -13.36
N LEU A 22 -7.14 -0.36 -12.62
CA LEU A 22 -5.83 -0.78 -12.15
C LEU A 22 -4.87 -1.03 -13.33
N GLU A 23 -5.33 -1.75 -14.36
CA GLU A 23 -4.55 -2.04 -15.57
C GLU A 23 -4.19 -0.77 -16.37
N VAL A 24 -5.17 0.12 -16.58
CA VAL A 24 -4.95 1.37 -17.31
C VAL A 24 -3.97 2.28 -16.54
N PHE A 25 -4.14 2.40 -15.22
CA PHE A 25 -3.27 3.28 -14.42
C PHE A 25 -1.86 2.71 -14.26
N ALA A 26 -1.66 1.38 -14.29
CA ALA A 26 -0.32 0.78 -14.29
C ALA A 26 0.55 1.30 -15.44
N THR A 27 -0.03 1.42 -16.63
CA THR A 27 0.71 1.69 -17.87
C THR A 27 0.60 3.13 -18.35
N GLU A 28 -0.60 3.73 -18.30
CA GLU A 28 -0.89 5.05 -18.88
C GLU A 28 -0.86 6.19 -17.83
N GLY A 29 -0.85 5.85 -16.54
CA GLY A 29 -0.68 6.77 -15.43
C GLY A 29 -1.90 7.61 -15.08
N TYR A 30 -1.66 8.71 -14.35
CA TYR A 30 -2.70 9.46 -13.64
C TYR A 30 -3.42 10.53 -14.48
N ARG A 31 -2.77 11.04 -15.54
CA ARG A 31 -3.26 12.21 -16.29
C ARG A 31 -4.58 11.86 -17.02
N GLY A 32 -5.54 12.80 -17.01
CA GLY A 32 -6.98 12.59 -17.25
C GLY A 32 -7.45 11.91 -18.55
N THR A 33 -6.55 11.40 -19.38
CA THR A 33 -6.82 10.42 -20.44
C THR A 33 -7.27 9.08 -19.84
N SER A 34 -6.70 8.67 -18.70
CA SER A 34 -6.91 7.34 -18.13
C SER A 34 -8.36 7.07 -17.73
N LEU A 35 -9.06 8.02 -17.09
CA LEU A 35 -10.46 7.80 -16.68
C LEU A 35 -11.45 7.69 -17.85
N ARG A 36 -11.21 8.41 -18.95
CA ARG A 36 -12.01 8.27 -20.16
C ARG A 36 -11.76 6.92 -20.83
N LYS A 37 -10.51 6.46 -20.81
CA LYS A 37 -10.12 5.14 -21.30
C LYS A 37 -10.79 4.03 -20.48
N VAL A 38 -10.76 4.12 -19.15
CA VAL A 38 -11.45 3.20 -18.25
C VAL A 38 -12.94 3.13 -18.58
N ALA A 39 -13.61 4.28 -18.69
CA ALA A 39 -15.03 4.33 -19.04
C ALA A 39 -15.31 3.62 -20.38
N SER A 40 -14.50 3.91 -21.41
CA SER A 40 -14.61 3.27 -22.72
C SER A 40 -14.43 1.75 -22.64
N LEU A 41 -13.45 1.26 -21.88
CA LEU A 41 -13.17 -0.17 -21.73
C LEU A 41 -14.28 -0.90 -20.96
N CYS A 42 -14.92 -0.22 -20.01
CA CYS A 42 -16.07 -0.74 -19.27
C CYS A 42 -17.41 -0.60 -20.02
N ASN A 43 -17.41 -0.07 -21.25
CA ASN A 43 -18.61 0.29 -22.03
C ASN A 43 -19.56 1.25 -21.28
N LEU A 44 -18.98 2.25 -20.62
CA LEU A 44 -19.68 3.29 -19.87
C LEU A 44 -19.29 4.68 -20.35
N SER A 45 -20.12 5.67 -20.08
CA SER A 45 -19.68 7.08 -20.13
C SER A 45 -18.85 7.40 -18.89
N LEU A 46 -18.07 8.49 -18.92
CA LEU A 46 -17.36 8.95 -17.73
C LEU A 46 -18.32 9.21 -16.56
N ALA A 47 -19.45 9.86 -16.83
CA ALA A 47 -20.52 10.03 -15.83
C ALA A 47 -21.05 8.67 -15.32
N GLY A 48 -21.20 7.70 -16.24
CA GLY A 48 -21.54 6.31 -15.95
C GLY A 48 -20.62 5.66 -14.93
N VAL A 49 -19.29 5.82 -15.10
CA VAL A 49 -18.30 5.36 -14.13
C VAL A 49 -18.43 6.12 -12.82
N MET A 50 -18.54 7.45 -12.86
CA MET A 50 -18.63 8.27 -11.66
C MET A 50 -19.89 7.99 -10.82
N HIS A 51 -20.95 7.38 -11.37
CA HIS A 51 -22.09 6.93 -10.56
C HIS A 51 -21.76 5.83 -9.53
N TYR A 52 -20.59 5.18 -9.65
CA TYR A 52 -20.15 4.11 -8.73
C TYR A 52 -19.20 4.60 -7.62
N PHE A 53 -18.78 5.87 -7.66
CA PHE A 53 -17.76 6.43 -6.78
C PHE A 53 -18.19 7.83 -6.31
N GLU A 54 -17.85 8.20 -5.09
CA GLU A 54 -18.32 9.46 -4.50
C GLU A 54 -17.68 10.69 -5.17
N SER A 55 -16.43 10.52 -5.59
CA SER A 55 -15.64 11.54 -6.26
C SER A 55 -14.57 10.89 -7.12
N LYS A 56 -13.86 11.70 -7.92
CA LYS A 56 -12.71 11.22 -8.67
C LYS A 56 -11.62 10.75 -7.69
N GLU A 57 -11.41 11.49 -6.62
CA GLU A 57 -10.47 11.23 -5.55
C GLU A 57 -10.79 9.92 -4.83
N ASP A 58 -12.07 9.62 -4.57
CA ASP A 58 -12.51 8.32 -4.08
C ASP A 58 -12.13 7.20 -5.06
N LEU A 59 -12.51 7.28 -6.34
CA LEU A 59 -12.13 6.25 -7.34
C LEU A 59 -10.63 5.95 -7.32
N LEU A 60 -9.79 6.98 -7.27
CA LEU A 60 -8.34 6.85 -7.23
C LEU A 60 -7.84 6.10 -5.99
N VAL A 61 -8.41 6.40 -4.83
CA VAL A 61 -8.16 5.69 -3.59
C VAL A 61 -8.63 4.23 -3.67
N GLN A 62 -9.77 3.98 -4.30
CA GLN A 62 -10.30 2.62 -4.50
C GLN A 62 -9.41 1.78 -5.42
N ILE A 63 -8.78 2.39 -6.43
CA ILE A 63 -7.77 1.71 -7.27
C ILE A 63 -6.56 1.30 -6.41
N LEU A 64 -6.08 2.18 -5.53
CA LEU A 64 -4.98 1.85 -4.62
C LEU A 64 -5.35 0.75 -3.62
N ARG A 65 -6.57 0.77 -3.08
CA ARG A 65 -7.10 -0.34 -2.25
C ARG A 65 -7.11 -1.65 -3.02
N ARG A 66 -7.64 -1.64 -4.25
CA ARG A 66 -7.68 -2.82 -5.13
C ARG A 66 -6.28 -3.38 -5.41
N ARG A 67 -5.30 -2.51 -5.64
CA ARG A 67 -3.88 -2.88 -5.79
C ARG A 67 -3.33 -3.55 -4.53
N ASP A 68 -3.61 -2.97 -3.36
CA ASP A 68 -3.10 -3.49 -2.10
C ASP A 68 -3.78 -4.81 -1.70
N ASP A 69 -5.08 -4.98 -1.97
CA ASP A 69 -5.81 -6.24 -1.72
C ASP A 69 -5.28 -7.41 -2.56
N ALA A 70 -4.68 -7.14 -3.73
CA ALA A 70 -4.03 -8.17 -4.55
C ALA A 70 -2.69 -8.65 -3.94
N ASN A 71 -2.11 -7.89 -3.01
CA ASN A 71 -0.87 -8.26 -2.31
C ASN A 71 -1.23 -8.91 -0.96
N THR A 72 -1.50 -10.22 -0.97
CA THR A 72 -1.66 -10.97 0.28
C THR A 72 -0.34 -10.98 1.04
N ILE A 73 -0.32 -10.36 2.23
CA ILE A 73 0.81 -10.41 3.15
C ILE A 73 0.59 -11.60 4.07
N ALA A 74 1.37 -12.66 3.88
CA ALA A 74 1.34 -13.86 4.71
C ALA A 74 2.75 -14.42 4.85
N GLY A 75 2.94 -15.31 5.83
CA GLY A 75 4.24 -15.92 6.11
C GLY A 75 4.99 -15.24 7.25
N THR A 76 6.25 -15.64 7.38
CA THR A 76 7.25 -15.12 8.33
C THR A 76 7.58 -13.66 8.05
N THR A 77 8.19 -12.98 9.02
CA THR A 77 8.63 -11.58 8.85
C THR A 77 9.52 -11.41 7.62
N GLU A 78 10.46 -12.33 7.38
CA GLU A 78 11.38 -12.23 6.24
C GLU A 78 10.64 -12.37 4.90
N GLU A 79 9.69 -13.31 4.80
CA GLU A 79 8.83 -13.46 3.61
C GLU A 79 7.97 -12.22 3.37
N GLN A 80 7.45 -11.59 4.43
CA GLN A 80 6.68 -10.35 4.33
C GLN A 80 7.54 -9.17 3.87
N GLU A 81 8.76 -9.05 4.40
CA GLU A 81 9.71 -8.01 3.98
C GLU A 81 10.14 -8.20 2.52
N ASP A 82 10.41 -9.43 2.08
CA ASP A 82 10.73 -9.75 0.70
C ASP A 82 9.56 -9.45 -0.24
N ALA A 83 8.33 -9.81 0.16
CA ALA A 83 7.13 -9.48 -0.59
C ALA A 83 6.92 -7.95 -0.68
N PHE A 84 7.18 -7.21 0.39
CA PHE A 84 7.09 -5.76 0.41
C PHE A 84 8.11 -5.13 -0.55
N ALA A 85 9.38 -5.53 -0.48
CA ALA A 85 10.41 -5.04 -1.39
C ALA A 85 10.12 -5.42 -2.86
N ALA A 86 9.64 -6.64 -3.11
CA ALA A 86 9.22 -7.06 -4.45
C ALA A 86 8.06 -6.21 -4.99
N ALA A 87 7.08 -5.87 -4.15
CA ALA A 87 5.98 -4.99 -4.53
C ALA A 87 6.46 -3.57 -4.89
N LEU A 88 7.43 -3.03 -4.15
CA LEU A 88 8.05 -1.74 -4.48
C LEU A 88 8.90 -1.81 -5.76
N GLY A 89 9.49 -2.97 -6.05
CA GLY A 89 10.27 -3.23 -7.27
C GLY A 89 9.45 -3.33 -8.56
N ARG A 90 8.11 -3.34 -8.49
CA ARG A 90 7.24 -3.33 -9.68
C ARG A 90 7.14 -1.96 -10.37
N GLY A 91 7.80 -0.93 -9.82
CA GLY A 91 7.79 0.42 -10.38
C GLY A 91 8.02 0.48 -11.90
N PRO A 92 9.07 -0.16 -12.46
CA PRO A 92 9.32 -0.13 -13.91
C PRO A 92 8.19 -0.71 -14.78
N SER A 93 7.45 -1.70 -14.29
CA SER A 93 6.30 -2.29 -15.01
C SER A 93 4.98 -1.55 -14.76
N GLU A 94 4.89 -0.83 -13.63
CA GLU A 94 3.67 -0.15 -13.17
C GLU A 94 3.94 1.33 -12.79
N PRO A 95 4.63 2.13 -13.62
CA PRO A 95 5.08 3.48 -13.26
C PRO A 95 3.92 4.39 -12.85
N GLY A 96 2.76 4.20 -13.49
CA GLY A 96 1.59 5.02 -13.22
C GLY A 96 0.92 4.72 -11.87
N LEU A 97 1.05 3.50 -11.34
CA LEU A 97 0.59 3.17 -9.98
C LEU A 97 1.52 3.71 -8.90
N VAL A 98 2.84 3.80 -9.18
CA VAL A 98 3.78 4.50 -8.29
C VAL A 98 3.45 5.98 -8.24
N ALA A 99 3.24 6.62 -9.40
CA ALA A 99 2.84 8.02 -9.46
C ALA A 99 1.50 8.29 -8.76
N LEU A 100 0.51 7.41 -8.96
CA LEU A 100 -0.78 7.50 -8.27
C LEU A 100 -0.60 7.43 -6.75
N TYR A 101 0.17 6.45 -6.27
CA TYR A 101 0.42 6.26 -4.85
C TYR A 101 1.08 7.49 -4.21
N VAL A 102 2.19 7.97 -4.78
CA VAL A 102 2.91 9.15 -4.28
C VAL A 102 2.02 10.40 -4.28
N THR A 103 1.20 10.57 -5.31
CA THR A 103 0.24 11.69 -5.40
C THR A 103 -0.81 11.62 -4.29
N MET A 104 -1.39 10.44 -4.07
CA MET A 104 -2.41 10.25 -3.03
C MET A 104 -1.81 10.31 -1.62
N ALA A 105 -0.56 9.86 -1.43
CA ALA A 105 0.16 9.97 -0.16
C ALA A 105 0.37 11.44 0.22
N ALA A 106 0.74 12.28 -0.74
CA ALA A 106 0.84 13.72 -0.51
C ALA A 106 -0.53 14.36 -0.22
N ALA A 107 -1.57 13.98 -0.97
CA ALA A 107 -2.93 14.50 -0.78
C ALA A 107 -3.53 14.12 0.59
N ALA A 108 -3.14 12.97 1.14
CA ALA A 108 -3.57 12.49 2.46
C ALA A 108 -3.13 13.40 3.62
N ALA A 109 -2.20 14.34 3.39
CA ALA A 109 -1.85 15.38 4.37
C ALA A 109 -3.02 16.34 4.66
N ASN A 110 -4.01 16.43 3.77
CA ASN A 110 -5.29 17.07 4.05
C ASN A 110 -6.26 16.05 4.68
N PRO A 111 -6.66 16.21 5.96
CA PRO A 111 -7.59 15.29 6.61
C PRO A 111 -8.96 15.16 5.95
N GLU A 112 -9.40 16.16 5.19
CA GLU A 112 -10.68 16.14 4.46
C GLU A 112 -10.61 15.37 3.14
N HIS A 113 -9.40 15.05 2.66
CA HIS A 113 -9.22 14.32 1.41
C HIS A 113 -9.49 12.81 1.61
N PRO A 114 -10.21 12.12 0.70
CA PRO A 114 -10.53 10.69 0.84
C PRO A 114 -9.32 9.77 1.06
N ALA A 115 -8.14 10.18 0.58
CA ALA A 115 -6.90 9.44 0.78
C ALA A 115 -6.45 9.36 2.25
N ALA A 116 -6.80 10.32 3.10
CA ALA A 116 -6.37 10.35 4.49
C ALA A 116 -6.79 9.09 5.25
N ALA A 117 -8.06 8.72 5.16
CA ALA A 117 -8.60 7.51 5.78
C ALA A 117 -7.92 6.24 5.25
N TYR A 118 -7.72 6.15 3.93
CA TYR A 118 -7.04 5.00 3.32
C TYR A 118 -5.62 4.81 3.83
N PHE A 119 -4.79 5.87 3.87
CA PHE A 119 -3.41 5.74 4.34
C PHE A 119 -3.34 5.44 5.86
N GLN A 120 -4.24 5.99 6.66
CA GLN A 120 -4.33 5.67 8.09
C GLN A 120 -4.66 4.19 8.32
N GLU A 121 -5.72 3.69 7.69
CA GLU A 121 -6.13 2.28 7.77
C GLU A 121 -5.04 1.34 7.27
N ARG A 122 -4.47 1.66 6.10
CA ARG A 122 -3.39 0.88 5.50
C ARG A 122 -2.18 0.78 6.42
N ASN A 123 -1.73 1.91 6.96
CA ASN A 123 -0.55 1.94 7.83
C ASN A 123 -0.80 1.23 9.16
N ALA A 124 -2.00 1.35 9.73
CA ALA A 124 -2.39 0.59 10.92
C ALA A 124 -2.38 -0.92 10.65
N LYS A 125 -2.96 -1.37 9.53
CA LYS A 125 -2.97 -2.78 9.13
C LYS A 125 -1.57 -3.33 8.89
N LEU A 126 -0.72 -2.58 8.19
CA LEU A 126 0.68 -2.99 7.96
C LEU A 126 1.44 -3.09 9.28
N MET A 127 1.21 -2.17 10.22
CA MET A 127 1.81 -2.23 11.54
C MET A 127 1.36 -3.46 12.33
N GLU A 128 0.07 -3.75 12.37
CA GLU A 128 -0.50 -4.93 13.03
C GLU A 128 0.12 -6.21 12.46
N LEU A 129 0.10 -6.39 11.14
CA LEU A 129 0.71 -7.56 10.48
C LEU A 129 2.21 -7.70 10.76
N SER A 130 2.94 -6.57 10.80
CA SER A 130 4.38 -6.58 11.08
C SER A 130 4.67 -6.97 12.53
N VAL A 131 3.90 -6.46 13.49
CA VAL A 131 4.02 -6.81 14.90
C VAL A 131 3.69 -8.29 15.09
N ASP A 132 2.55 -8.75 14.54
CA ASP A 132 2.10 -10.12 14.66
C ASP A 132 3.11 -11.10 14.07
N SER A 133 3.64 -10.83 12.87
CA SER A 133 4.62 -11.72 12.25
C SER A 133 5.95 -11.74 12.99
N TYR A 134 6.41 -10.60 13.50
CA TYR A 134 7.68 -10.49 14.21
C TYR A 134 7.65 -11.19 15.57
N TYR A 135 6.56 -11.05 16.32
CA TYR A 135 6.44 -11.59 17.67
C TYR A 135 5.77 -12.96 17.76
N LYS A 136 5.24 -13.51 16.66
CA LYS A 136 4.50 -14.79 16.61
C LYS A 136 5.14 -15.92 17.43
N ASP A 137 6.45 -16.08 17.29
CA ASP A 137 7.23 -17.16 17.93
C ASP A 137 8.24 -16.60 18.96
N LYS A 138 7.99 -15.40 19.48
CA LYS A 138 8.84 -14.70 20.47
C LYS A 138 8.07 -14.47 21.78
N HIS A 139 8.73 -13.82 22.75
CA HIS A 139 8.05 -13.34 23.95
C HIS A 139 7.11 -12.18 23.64
N GLN A 140 6.12 -11.96 24.51
CA GLN A 140 5.26 -10.79 24.43
C GLN A 140 6.09 -9.52 24.66
N PRO A 141 6.14 -8.57 23.72
CA PRO A 141 6.97 -7.39 23.87
C PRO A 141 6.48 -6.48 25.00
N GLY A 142 7.43 -5.88 25.71
CA GLY A 142 7.16 -4.76 26.61
C GLY A 142 6.81 -3.48 25.85
N ALA A 143 6.36 -2.45 26.57
CA ALA A 143 5.96 -1.17 25.95
C ALA A 143 7.11 -0.49 25.18
N GLU A 144 8.31 -0.39 25.77
CA GLU A 144 9.47 0.24 25.14
C GLU A 144 9.93 -0.50 23.87
N GLU A 145 9.91 -1.83 23.92
CA GLU A 145 10.26 -2.70 22.80
C GLU A 145 9.28 -2.56 21.64
N LEU A 146 7.97 -2.52 21.95
CA LEU A 146 6.92 -2.31 20.95
C LEU A 146 7.00 -0.91 20.34
N ASP A 147 7.29 0.12 21.13
CA ASP A 147 7.46 1.49 20.65
C ASP A 147 8.68 1.64 19.74
N TYR A 148 9.79 0.97 20.08
CA TYR A 148 10.97 0.92 19.22
C TYR A 148 10.67 0.20 17.89
N PHE A 149 9.99 -0.95 17.93
CA PHE A 149 9.56 -1.66 16.73
C PHE A 149 8.69 -0.77 15.84
N ARG A 150 7.67 -0.12 16.42
CA ARG A 150 6.78 0.81 15.71
C ARG A 150 7.55 1.99 15.13
N ALA A 151 8.58 2.48 15.80
CA ALA A 151 9.43 3.53 15.28
C ALA A 151 10.22 3.07 14.05
N MET A 152 10.84 1.88 14.09
CA MET A 152 11.57 1.34 12.95
C MET A 152 10.65 1.06 11.75
N ALA A 153 9.49 0.45 11.98
CA ALA A 153 8.51 0.22 10.91
C ALA A 153 8.02 1.52 10.25
N ARG A 154 7.80 2.59 11.03
CA ARG A 154 7.48 3.93 10.47
C ARG A 154 8.61 4.48 9.61
N VAL A 155 9.87 4.30 10.01
CA VAL A 155 11.04 4.73 9.23
C VAL A 155 11.14 3.97 7.92
N ILE A 156 10.89 2.65 7.92
CA ILE A 156 10.86 1.83 6.70
C ILE A 156 9.79 2.33 5.73
N LEU A 157 8.57 2.58 6.20
CA LEU A 157 7.49 3.10 5.36
C LEU A 157 7.83 4.49 4.79
N ALA A 158 8.34 5.40 5.63
CA ALA A 158 8.75 6.73 5.18
C ALA A 158 9.90 6.68 4.15
N ALA A 159 10.85 5.76 4.32
CA ALA A 159 11.91 5.51 3.35
C ALA A 159 11.35 4.99 2.02
N ALA A 160 10.41 4.05 2.05
CA ALA A 160 9.77 3.49 0.86
C ALA A 160 9.06 4.57 0.04
N ASP A 161 8.25 5.41 0.70
CA ASP A 161 7.54 6.52 0.05
C ASP A 161 8.53 7.51 -0.59
N GLY A 162 9.59 7.86 0.17
CA GLY A 162 10.63 8.77 -0.31
C GLY A 162 11.46 8.19 -1.46
N LEU A 163 11.74 6.90 -1.46
CA LEU A 163 12.46 6.22 -2.55
C LEU A 163 11.60 6.11 -3.80
N GLN A 164 10.29 5.82 -3.67
CA GLN A 164 9.36 5.84 -4.80
C GLN A 164 9.24 7.24 -5.43
N LEU A 165 9.15 8.29 -4.61
CA LEU A 165 9.17 9.67 -5.11
C LEU A 165 10.47 9.98 -5.86
N ARG A 166 11.63 9.59 -5.31
CA ARG A 166 12.93 9.78 -5.98
C ARG A 166 13.02 8.98 -7.27
N TRP A 167 12.51 7.75 -7.31
CA TRP A 167 12.48 6.92 -8.50
C TRP A 167 11.63 7.53 -9.63
N LEU A 168 10.53 8.21 -9.30
CA LEU A 168 9.75 8.97 -10.29
C LEU A 168 10.53 10.13 -10.92
N VAL A 169 11.56 10.65 -10.23
CA VAL A 169 12.46 11.69 -10.73
C VAL A 169 13.67 11.09 -11.46
N ASP A 170 14.21 10.00 -10.92
CA ASP A 170 15.38 9.28 -11.42
C ASP A 170 15.11 7.77 -11.39
N PRO A 171 14.74 7.16 -12.54
CA PRO A 171 14.46 5.73 -12.62
C PRO A 171 15.64 4.80 -12.32
N SER A 172 16.85 5.31 -12.12
CA SER A 172 18.03 4.51 -11.73
C SER A 172 18.06 4.14 -10.25
N VAL A 173 17.20 4.75 -9.42
CA VAL A 173 17.08 4.43 -7.98
C VAL A 173 16.59 2.99 -7.78
N ASP A 174 17.36 2.17 -7.05
CA ASP A 174 16.99 0.80 -6.70
C ASP A 174 16.11 0.77 -5.43
N VAL A 175 14.83 1.10 -5.59
CA VAL A 175 13.87 1.14 -4.49
C VAL A 175 13.79 -0.20 -3.75
N ALA A 176 13.78 -1.32 -4.47
CA ALA A 176 13.63 -2.64 -3.87
C ALA A 176 14.91 -3.07 -3.12
N GLY A 177 16.09 -2.85 -3.70
CA GLY A 177 17.37 -3.13 -3.07
C GLY A 177 17.59 -2.30 -1.81
N ASP A 178 17.32 -0.99 -1.87
CA ASP A 178 17.49 -0.07 -0.75
C ASP A 178 16.55 -0.43 0.42
N ILE A 179 15.31 -0.82 0.13
CA ILE A 179 14.38 -1.26 1.17
C ILE A 179 14.79 -2.60 1.78
N LYS A 180 15.26 -3.58 1.00
CA LYS A 180 15.79 -4.84 1.53
C LYS A 180 16.96 -4.60 2.48
N LEU A 181 17.86 -3.68 2.11
CA LEU A 181 18.99 -3.33 2.96
C LEU A 181 18.50 -2.70 4.28
N LEU A 182 17.56 -1.77 4.20
CA LEU A 182 17.01 -1.10 5.37
C LEU A 182 16.27 -2.07 6.30
N THR A 183 15.39 -2.93 5.77
CA THR A 183 14.65 -3.87 6.61
C THR A 183 15.58 -4.86 7.29
N LYS A 184 16.58 -5.40 6.57
CA LYS A 184 17.65 -6.23 7.17
C LYS A 184 18.38 -5.50 8.30
N ALA A 185 18.82 -4.26 8.07
CA ALA A 185 19.54 -3.48 9.08
C ALA A 185 18.68 -3.22 10.33
N THR A 186 17.38 -2.92 10.14
CA THR A 186 16.46 -2.75 11.27
C THR A 186 16.22 -4.06 12.04
N ARG A 187 16.14 -5.20 11.35
CA ARG A 187 15.99 -6.53 11.98
C ARG A 187 17.20 -6.90 12.83
N GLU A 188 18.40 -6.64 12.32
CA GLU A 188 19.66 -6.82 13.07
C GLU A 188 19.70 -5.92 14.31
N SER A 189 19.31 -4.65 14.16
CA SER A 189 19.21 -3.71 15.29
C SER A 189 18.19 -4.16 16.35
N MET A 190 17.02 -4.64 15.92
CA MET A 190 16.01 -5.22 16.80
C MET A 190 16.57 -6.45 17.55
N SER A 191 17.30 -7.34 16.87
CA SER A 191 17.91 -8.52 17.51
C SER A 191 18.93 -8.15 18.60
N LEU A 192 19.72 -7.10 18.37
CA LEU A 192 20.66 -6.59 19.37
C LEU A 192 19.94 -5.99 20.58
N LYS A 193 18.85 -5.23 20.34
CA LYS A 193 18.03 -4.64 21.41
C LYS A 193 17.25 -5.67 22.21
N LEU A 194 16.72 -6.70 21.56
CA LEU A 194 16.08 -7.85 22.21
C LEU A 194 16.97 -8.48 23.28
N LYS A 195 18.27 -8.66 22.98
CA LYS A 195 19.24 -9.19 23.96
C LYS A 195 19.47 -8.26 25.15
N GLN A 196 19.28 -6.95 24.98
CA GLN A 196 19.39 -5.96 26.05
C GLN A 196 18.12 -5.89 26.91
N TRP A 197 16.95 -6.16 26.31
CA TRP A 197 15.67 -6.21 27.01
C TRP A 197 15.38 -7.56 27.69
N ALA A 198 16.06 -8.62 27.27
CA ALA A 198 15.99 -9.90 27.97
C ALA A 198 16.41 -9.70 29.43
N PRO A 199 15.61 -10.16 30.41
CA PRO A 199 16.01 -10.10 31.81
C PRO A 199 17.34 -10.83 31.99
N ALA A 200 18.24 -10.26 32.81
CA ALA A 200 19.48 -10.94 33.15
C ALA A 200 19.12 -12.34 33.70
N SER A 201 19.56 -13.39 33.02
CA SER A 201 19.36 -14.76 33.49
C SER A 201 20.08 -14.89 34.83
N GLU A 202 19.31 -15.06 35.91
CA GLU A 202 19.81 -15.52 37.22
C GLU A 202 20.35 -16.95 37.15
#